data_AF-U5LHH2-F1
#
_entry.id   AF-U5LHH2-F1
#
_cell.length_a   1.000
_cell.length_b   1.000
_cell.length_c   1.000
_cell.angle_alpha   90.00
_cell.angle_beta   90.00
_cell.angle_gamma   90.00
#
_symmetry.space_group_name_H-M   'P 1'
#
loop_
_entity.id
_entity.type
_entity.pdbx_description
1 polymer ?
#
loop_
_entity_poly.entity_id
_entity_poly.type
_entity_poly.pdbx_seq_one_letter_code
_entity_poly.pdbx_strand_id
1 'polypeptide(L)'
;MKQTLLVIDAQQALIDGSHGESSPVFNKEQLIRNINLVIGKAREKDIPAVFVRDLDIAGGEGEGFQVHNGIEVPEDAVTFNKTATNSFHGTGLLEHLRSQEIEHLVIMGCATQYALTLRSGRPQSADLMSL
;
A
#
# COMPACT_ATOMS: atom_id res chain seq x y z
N MET A 1 -16.63 -13.88 2.76
CA MET A 1 -16.01 -12.86 1.90
C MET A 1 -14.56 -12.76 2.28
N LYS A 2 -13.63 -13.06 1.37
CA LYS A 2 -12.19 -12.99 1.66
C LYS A 2 -11.68 -11.58 1.38
N GLN A 3 -11.04 -10.97 2.38
CA GLN A 3 -10.58 -9.59 2.33
C GLN A 3 -9.07 -9.55 2.54
N THR A 4 -8.42 -8.50 2.06
CA THR A 4 -7.05 -8.13 2.44
C THR A 4 -6.93 -6.62 2.57
N LEU A 5 -6.04 -6.19 3.45
CA LEU A 5 -5.59 -4.81 3.53
C LEU A 5 -4.42 -4.62 2.57
N LEU A 6 -4.56 -3.70 1.61
CA LEU A 6 -3.52 -3.33 0.66
C LEU A 6 -3.01 -1.93 0.98
N VAL A 7 -1.75 -1.81 1.40
CA VAL A 7 -1.09 -0.53 1.70
C VAL A 7 -0.12 -0.20 0.58
N ILE A 8 -0.34 0.92 -0.12
CA ILE A 8 0.40 1.29 -1.33
C ILE A 8 1.20 2.57 -1.10
N ASP A 9 2.46 2.57 -1.51
CA ASP A 9 3.35 3.74 -1.56
C ASP A 9 3.52 4.43 -0.21
N ALA A 10 3.34 3.71 0.90
CA ALA A 10 3.52 4.25 2.25
C ALA A 10 5.00 4.25 2.69
N GLN A 11 5.89 4.74 1.83
CA GLN A 11 7.35 4.69 2.00
C GLN A 11 7.90 5.92 2.73
N GLN A 12 9.02 5.76 3.43
CA GLN A 12 9.62 6.79 4.27
C GLN A 12 9.86 8.09 3.51
N ALA A 13 10.59 8.02 2.38
CA ALA A 13 10.95 9.21 1.60
C ALA A 13 9.72 9.91 0.99
N LEU A 14 8.67 9.16 0.65
CA LEU A 14 7.45 9.73 0.11
C LEU A 14 6.63 10.44 1.19
N ILE A 15 6.48 9.81 2.37
CA ILE A 15 5.67 10.35 3.47
C ILE A 15 6.36 11.55 4.12
N ASP A 16 7.65 11.45 4.44
CA ASP A 16 8.39 12.53 5.09
C ASP A 16 8.83 13.63 4.14
N GLY A 17 8.82 13.36 2.84
CA GLY A 17 9.44 14.20 1.83
C GLY A 17 10.97 14.04 1.85
N SER A 18 11.56 13.96 0.67
CA SER A 18 13.02 14.00 0.48
C SER A 18 13.43 15.34 -0.13
N HIS A 19 14.62 15.82 0.22
CA HIS A 19 15.17 17.04 -0.37
C HIS A 19 15.36 16.86 -1.88
N GLY A 20 14.44 17.42 -2.67
CA GLY A 20 14.57 17.57 -4.13
C GLY A 20 13.56 16.80 -4.98
N GLU A 21 12.82 15.84 -4.43
CA GLU A 21 11.98 14.94 -5.26
C GLU A 21 10.49 14.99 -4.93
N SER A 22 10.09 15.34 -3.70
CA SER A 22 8.67 15.50 -3.34
C SER A 22 8.49 16.30 -2.05
N SER A 23 7.44 17.14 -2.00
CA SER A 23 6.98 17.73 -0.75
C SER A 23 6.43 16.63 0.16
N PRO A 24 6.59 16.74 1.50
CA PRO A 24 6.00 15.80 2.45
C PRO A 24 4.49 15.63 2.21
N VAL A 25 3.98 14.44 2.52
CA VAL A 25 2.54 14.19 2.50
C VAL A 25 1.87 15.12 3.53
N PHE A 26 0.84 15.83 3.08
CA PHE A 26 0.05 16.68 3.95
C PHE A 26 -0.60 15.84 5.07
N ASN A 27 -0.49 16.27 6.32
CA ASN A 27 -0.98 15.53 7.50
C ASN A 27 -0.42 14.10 7.64
N LYS A 28 0.88 13.89 7.35
CA LYS A 28 1.55 12.59 7.46
C LYS A 28 1.28 11.84 8.77
N GLU A 29 1.22 12.53 9.91
CA GLU A 29 0.96 11.88 11.20
C GLU A 29 -0.46 11.30 11.26
N GLN A 30 -1.44 11.96 10.64
CA GLN A 30 -2.81 11.45 10.56
C GLN A 30 -2.88 10.25 9.61
N LEU A 31 -2.20 10.30 8.47
CA LEU A 31 -2.09 9.17 7.55
C LEU A 31 -1.53 7.93 8.25
N ILE A 32 -0.38 8.07 8.93
CA ILE A 32 0.25 6.98 9.66
C ILE A 32 -0.68 6.42 10.73
N ARG A 33 -1.33 7.29 11.52
CA ARG A 33 -2.32 6.86 12.53
C ARG A 33 -3.47 6.06 11.91
N ASN A 34 -4.00 6.50 10.78
CA ASN A 34 -5.10 5.82 10.10
C ASN A 34 -4.67 4.46 9.55
N ILE A 35 -3.48 4.39 8.95
CA ILE A 35 -2.91 3.12 8.46
C ILE A 35 -2.79 2.13 9.64
N ASN A 36 -2.18 2.54 10.76
CA ASN A 36 -2.03 1.67 11.93
C ASN A 36 -3.37 1.27 12.55
N LEU A 37 -4.36 2.17 12.57
CA LEU A 37 -5.71 1.84 13.03
C LEU A 37 -6.35 0.74 12.17
N VAL A 38 -6.18 0.81 10.85
CA VAL A 38 -6.73 -0.18 9.92
C VAL A 38 -5.94 -1.49 9.99
N ILE A 39 -4.61 -1.44 10.16
CA ILE A 39 -3.77 -2.62 10.42
C ILE A 39 -4.23 -3.33 11.70
N GLY A 40 -4.45 -2.59 12.79
CA GLY A 40 -4.96 -3.15 14.04
C GLY A 40 -6.30 -3.86 13.85
N LYS A 41 -7.24 -3.23 13.14
CA LYS A 41 -8.54 -3.85 12.81
C LYS A 41 -8.42 -5.06 11.89
N ALA A 42 -7.48 -5.06 10.96
CA ALA A 42 -7.21 -6.19 10.08
C ALA A 42 -6.68 -7.37 10.90
N ARG A 43 -5.72 -7.11 11.79
CA ARG A 43 -5.14 -8.09 12.70
C ARG A 43 -6.18 -8.70 13.64
N GLU A 44 -7.05 -7.90 14.24
CA GLU A 44 -8.16 -8.39 15.11
C GLU A 44 -9.13 -9.34 14.40
N LYS A 45 -9.15 -9.31 13.06
CA LYS A 45 -10.04 -10.11 12.21
C LYS A 45 -9.30 -11.17 11.39
N ASP A 46 -8.02 -11.39 11.66
CA ASP A 46 -7.15 -12.29 10.90
C ASP A 46 -7.15 -11.99 9.38
N ILE A 47 -7.27 -10.70 9.03
CA ILE A 47 -7.23 -10.23 7.64
C ILE A 47 -5.77 -9.97 7.27
N PRO A 48 -5.24 -10.62 6.21
CA PRO A 48 -3.85 -10.44 5.80
C PRO A 48 -3.60 -9.02 5.27
N ALA A 49 -2.38 -8.52 5.51
CA ALA A 49 -1.89 -7.25 4.99
C ALA A 49 -0.87 -7.47 3.87
N VAL A 50 -0.99 -6.68 2.81
CA VAL A 50 -0.08 -6.64 1.66
C VAL A 50 0.41 -5.23 1.47
N PHE A 51 1.72 -5.07 1.28
CA PHE A 51 2.37 -3.79 1.05
C PHE A 51 2.88 -3.71 -0.39
N VAL A 52 2.75 -2.55 -1.00
CA VAL A 52 3.31 -2.26 -2.32
C VAL A 52 4.21 -1.03 -2.20
N ARG A 53 5.44 -1.16 -2.68
CA ARG A 53 6.43 -0.08 -2.73
C ARG A 53 6.81 0.22 -4.15
N ASP A 54 7.05 1.49 -4.45
CA ASP A 54 7.57 1.95 -5.72
C ASP A 54 9.10 2.02 -5.69
N LEU A 55 9.72 1.36 -6.65
CA LEU A 55 11.18 1.34 -6.84
C LEU A 55 11.73 2.68 -7.31
N ASP A 56 10.90 3.56 -7.86
CA ASP A 56 11.33 4.91 -8.22
C ASP A 56 11.55 5.79 -6.97
N ILE A 57 11.04 5.38 -5.80
CA ILE A 57 11.20 6.11 -4.55
C ILE A 57 12.55 5.76 -3.90
N ALA A 58 13.35 6.80 -3.64
CA ALA A 58 14.69 6.68 -3.06
C ALA A 58 15.61 5.73 -3.85
N GLY A 59 15.39 5.60 -5.17
CA GLY A 59 16.15 4.69 -6.03
C GLY A 59 15.93 3.21 -5.73
N GLY A 60 14.89 2.84 -4.98
CA GLY A 60 14.53 1.45 -4.72
C GLY A 60 15.34 0.80 -3.60
N GLU A 61 16.09 1.60 -2.83
CA GLU A 61 16.99 1.10 -1.79
C GLU A 61 17.04 2.00 -0.54
N GLY A 62 17.66 1.47 0.53
CA GLY A 62 17.84 2.18 1.79
C GLY A 62 16.56 2.40 2.60
N GLU A 63 16.68 3.21 3.65
CA GLU A 63 15.58 3.53 4.58
C GLU A 63 14.46 4.33 3.91
N GLY A 64 14.82 5.24 3.00
CA GLY A 64 13.87 6.04 2.22
C GLY A 64 12.88 5.19 1.42
N PHE A 65 13.34 4.04 0.92
CA PHE A 65 12.54 3.09 0.15
C PHE A 65 11.66 2.18 1.03
N GLN A 66 12.01 1.94 2.30
CA GLN A 66 11.22 1.07 3.16
C GLN A 66 9.85 1.69 3.48
N VAL A 67 8.92 0.84 3.92
CA VAL A 67 7.68 1.31 4.54
C VAL A 67 8.06 2.24 5.70
N HIS A 68 7.34 3.35 5.83
CA HIS A 68 7.64 4.36 6.83
C HIS A 68 7.68 3.76 8.25
N ASN A 69 8.71 4.08 9.02
CA ASN A 69 9.00 3.48 10.32
C ASN A 69 7.90 3.62 11.38
N GLY A 70 7.03 4.63 11.24
CA GLY A 70 5.84 4.82 12.06
C GLY A 70 4.68 3.86 11.74
N ILE A 71 4.77 3.06 10.68
CA ILE A 71 3.74 2.08 10.30
C ILE A 71 4.08 0.72 10.89
N GLU A 72 3.13 0.12 11.59
CA GLU A 72 3.28 -1.19 12.23
C GLU A 72 3.08 -2.33 11.21
N VAL A 73 4.13 -2.67 10.46
CA VAL A 73 4.07 -3.76 9.47
C VAL A 73 3.96 -5.13 10.18
N PRO A 74 2.90 -5.92 9.94
CA PRO A 74 2.80 -7.27 10.48
C PRO A 74 3.93 -8.19 9.99
N GLU A 75 4.40 -9.12 10.83
CA GLU A 75 5.50 -10.04 10.49
C GLU A 75 5.16 -10.98 9.31
N ASP A 76 3.88 -11.31 9.14
CA ASP A 76 3.35 -12.15 8.08
C ASP A 76 2.94 -11.35 6.82
N ALA A 77 3.16 -10.03 6.82
CA ALA A 77 2.79 -9.18 5.70
C ALA A 77 3.65 -9.47 4.46
N VAL A 78 2.99 -9.51 3.30
CA VAL A 78 3.66 -9.73 2.02
C VAL A 78 3.96 -8.38 1.38
N THR A 79 5.19 -8.19 0.90
CA THR A 79 5.60 -6.95 0.23
C THR A 79 5.91 -7.19 -1.24
N PHE A 80 5.34 -6.34 -2.11
CA PHE A 80 5.61 -6.28 -3.54
C PHE A 80 6.30 -4.96 -3.89
N ASN A 81 7.13 -5.00 -4.92
CA ASN A 81 7.77 -3.82 -5.48
C ASN A 81 7.21 -3.57 -6.89
N LYS A 82 6.91 -2.31 -7.23
CA LYS A 82 6.46 -1.87 -8.55
C LYS A 82 7.47 -0.91 -9.17
N THR A 83 7.53 -0.92 -10.50
CA THR A 83 8.32 0.04 -11.33
C THR A 83 7.41 0.94 -12.17
N ALA A 84 6.10 0.89 -11.90
CA ALA A 84 5.09 1.58 -12.69
C ALA A 84 4.06 2.15 -11.73
N THR A 85 3.38 3.22 -12.16
CA THR A 85 2.30 3.83 -11.37
C THR A 85 1.20 2.82 -11.02
N ASN A 86 0.94 1.85 -11.89
CA ASN A 86 -0.02 0.78 -11.66
C ASN A 86 0.58 -0.34 -10.79
N SER A 87 0.04 -0.51 -9.58
CA SER A 87 0.50 -1.52 -8.61
C SER A 87 0.33 -2.98 -9.05
N PHE A 88 -0.50 -3.25 -10.06
CA PHE A 88 -0.70 -4.60 -10.59
C PHE A 88 0.21 -4.92 -11.78
N HIS A 89 0.82 -3.91 -12.40
CA HIS A 89 1.59 -4.12 -13.62
C HIS A 89 2.99 -4.65 -13.30
N GLY A 90 3.25 -5.91 -13.62
CA GLY A 90 4.58 -6.52 -13.51
C GLY A 90 5.03 -6.87 -12.08
N THR A 91 4.13 -6.83 -11.09
CA THR A 91 4.47 -7.02 -9.67
C THR A 91 4.16 -8.40 -9.10
N GLY A 92 3.30 -9.20 -9.76
CA GLY A 92 2.78 -10.45 -9.20
C GLY A 92 1.66 -10.26 -8.17
N LEU A 93 1.27 -9.02 -7.87
CA LEU A 93 0.21 -8.69 -6.90
C LEU A 93 -1.13 -9.31 -7.30
N LEU A 94 -1.50 -9.26 -8.58
CA LEU A 94 -2.78 -9.78 -9.05
C LEU A 94 -2.86 -11.30 -8.90
N GLU A 95 -1.77 -11.99 -9.25
CA GLU A 95 -1.62 -13.44 -9.13
C GLU A 95 -1.70 -13.86 -7.66
N HIS A 96 -1.04 -13.13 -6.77
CA HIS A 96 -1.11 -13.36 -5.33
C HIS A 96 -2.55 -13.23 -4.80
N LEU A 97 -3.23 -12.12 -5.11
CA LEU A 97 -4.61 -11.89 -4.67
C LEU A 97 -5.58 -12.96 -5.22
N ARG A 98 -5.39 -13.38 -6.48
CA ARG A 98 -6.18 -14.47 -7.08
C ARG A 98 -5.90 -15.82 -6.42
N SER A 99 -4.64 -16.13 -6.12
CA SER A 99 -4.26 -17.39 -5.47
C SER A 99 -4.85 -17.55 -4.06
N GLN A 100 -5.07 -16.42 -3.37
CA GLN A 100 -5.72 -16.39 -2.07
C GLN A 100 -7.25 -16.27 -2.15
N GLU A 101 -7.80 -16.15 -3.37
CA GLU A 101 -9.23 -15.93 -3.64
C GLU A 101 -9.77 -14.66 -2.96
N ILE A 102 -8.97 -13.58 -2.96
CA ILE A 102 -9.39 -12.30 -2.38
C ILE A 102 -10.51 -11.69 -3.24
N GLU A 103 -11.61 -11.35 -2.59
CA GLU A 103 -12.81 -10.77 -3.21
C GLU A 103 -12.93 -9.27 -2.93
N HIS A 104 -12.35 -8.81 -1.82
CA HIS A 104 -12.45 -7.43 -1.34
C HIS A 104 -11.08 -6.85 -0.98
N LEU A 105 -10.81 -5.65 -1.47
CA LEU A 105 -9.60 -4.90 -1.12
C LEU A 105 -9.98 -3.71 -0.26
N VAL A 106 -9.36 -3.59 0.91
CA VAL A 106 -9.33 -2.34 1.67
C VAL A 106 -8.00 -1.68 1.34
N ILE A 107 -8.03 -0.47 0.77
CA ILE A 107 -6.83 0.17 0.24
C ILE A 107 -6.47 1.40 1.09
N MET A 108 -5.22 1.47 1.52
CA MET A 108 -4.63 2.58 2.27
C MET A 108 -3.31 3.03 1.64
N GLY A 109 -2.82 4.21 1.99
CA GLY A 109 -1.48 4.68 1.63
C GLY A 109 -1.48 5.96 0.80
N CYS A 110 -0.38 6.22 0.09
CA CYS A 110 -0.16 7.44 -0.69
C CYS A 110 -0.55 7.24 -2.16
N ALA A 111 -1.78 6.80 -2.41
CA ALA A 111 -2.25 6.53 -3.76
C ALA A 111 -2.92 7.77 -4.37
N THR A 112 -2.41 8.26 -5.50
CA THR A 112 -3.19 9.14 -6.37
C THR A 112 -4.25 8.33 -7.12
N GLN A 113 -5.28 9.00 -7.65
CA GLN A 113 -6.38 8.38 -8.41
C GLN A 113 -5.90 7.49 -9.58
N TYR A 114 -4.67 7.71 -10.06
CA TYR A 114 -4.07 7.00 -11.19
C TYR A 114 -3.35 5.70 -10.79
N ALA A 115 -2.92 5.56 -9.53
CA ALA A 115 -2.16 4.42 -9.04
C ALA A 115 -2.98 3.10 -8.99
N LEU A 116 -4.30 3.21 -9.05
CA LEU A 116 -5.26 2.12 -8.85
C LEU A 116 -5.95 1.64 -10.13
N THR A 117 -5.40 1.93 -11.31
CA THR A 117 -6.06 1.60 -12.59
C THR A 117 -6.16 0.08 -12.82
N LEU A 118 -7.29 -0.51 -12.40
CA LEU A 118 -7.70 -1.87 -12.75
C LEU A 118 -8.35 -1.85 -14.15
N ARG A 119 -7.60 -2.18 -15.21
CA ARG A 119 -8.24 -2.46 -16.52
C ARG A 119 -8.98 -3.80 -16.44
N SER A 120 -10.31 -3.70 -16.34
CA SER A 120 -11.32 -4.71 -16.67
C SER A 120 -11.02 -6.16 -16.28
N GLY A 121 -11.41 -6.53 -15.06
CA GLY A 121 -11.49 -7.94 -14.64
C GLY A 121 -11.87 -8.19 -13.18
N ARG A 122 -12.69 -7.31 -12.57
CA ARG A 122 -13.38 -7.33 -11.25
C ARG A 122 -12.60 -7.88 -10.02
N PRO A 123 -12.48 -7.03 -8.99
CA PRO A 123 -13.13 -7.23 -7.69
C PRO A 123 -14.30 -6.25 -7.54
N GLN A 124 -15.41 -6.69 -6.94
CA GLN A 124 -16.71 -5.99 -6.97
C GLN A 124 -16.88 -4.83 -5.98
N SER A 125 -15.91 -4.57 -5.10
CA SER A 125 -15.85 -3.31 -4.36
C SER A 125 -14.43 -3.09 -3.85
N ALA A 126 -13.86 -1.94 -4.20
CA ALA A 126 -12.69 -1.40 -3.52
C ALA A 126 -13.20 -0.21 -2.71
N ASP A 127 -13.31 -0.37 -1.40
CA ASP A 127 -13.58 0.76 -0.51
C ASP A 127 -12.28 1.55 -0.38
N LEU A 128 -12.15 2.56 -1.24
CA LEU A 128 -11.04 3.50 -1.18
C LEU A 128 -11.31 4.48 -0.04
N MET A 129 -10.75 4.22 1.14
CA MET A 129 -10.64 5.24 2.16
C MET A 129 -9.38 6.07 1.90
N SER A 130 -9.47 6.98 0.92
CA SER A 130 -8.54 8.11 0.85
C SER A 130 -8.86 9.06 2.00
N LEU A 131 -7.92 9.28 2.91
CA LEU A 131 -7.98 10.36 3.89
C LEU A 131 -6.93 11.41 3.53
#